data_AF-A0A2P7ULZ6-F1
#
_entry.id   AF-A0A2P7ULZ6-F1
#
_cell.length_a   1.000
_cell.length_b   1.000
_cell.length_c   1.000
_cell.angle_alpha   90.00
_cell.angle_beta   90.00
_cell.angle_gamma   90.00
#
_symmetry.space_group_name_H-M   'P 1'
#
loop_
_entity.id
_entity.type
_entity.pdbx_description
1 polymer ?
#
loop_
_entity_poly.entity_id
_entity_poly.type
_entity_poly.pdbx_seq_one_letter_code
_entity_poly.pdbx_strand_id
1 'polypeptide(L)'
;MSTGLIQFLVGLGIVGMQNLLGRLNHAYWGAIFPAIFLGYLAYGYTSGLFKEGSEFTIVLVGIGGIAILSLAWSEGRRAMKAKRKKEMERMELLDL
;
A
#
# COMPACT_ATOMS: atom_id res chain seq x y z
N MET A 1 -26.37 -1.70 17.56
CA MET A 1 -25.67 -0.66 16.76
C MET A 1 -26.20 -0.71 15.34
N SER A 2 -26.22 0.40 14.61
CA SER A 2 -26.50 0.38 13.16
C SER A 2 -25.26 -0.09 12.39
N THR A 3 -25.47 -0.68 11.21
CA THR A 3 -24.41 -1.18 10.32
C THR A 3 -23.45 -0.08 9.88
N GLY A 4 -23.95 1.13 9.59
CA GLY A 4 -23.13 2.29 9.24
C GLY A 4 -22.14 2.72 10.33
N LEU A 5 -22.49 2.54 11.61
CA LEU A 5 -21.61 2.86 12.74
C LEU A 5 -20.42 1.87 12.80
N ILE A 6 -20.68 0.60 12.51
CA ILE A 6 -19.64 -0.45 12.40
C ILE A 6 -18.72 -0.15 11.20
N GLN A 7 -19.28 0.18 10.04
CA GLN A 7 -18.51 0.55 8.83
C GLN A 7 -17.62 1.78 9.07
N PHE A 8 -18.13 2.80 9.76
CA PHE A 8 -17.37 4.01 10.12
C PHE A 8 -16.18 3.69 11.06
N LEU A 9 -16.40 2.86 12.08
CA LEU A 9 -15.32 2.43 12.99
C LEU A 9 -14.27 1.57 12.28
N VAL A 10 -14.67 0.69 11.36
CA VAL A 10 -13.73 -0.07 10.52
C VAL A 10 -12.93 0.85 9.60
N GLY A 11 -13.56 1.87 8.99
CA GLY A 11 -12.87 2.88 8.19
C GLY A 11 -11.82 3.68 8.99
N LEU A 12 -12.19 4.15 10.18
CA LEU A 12 -11.25 4.78 11.12
C LEU A 12 -10.09 3.86 11.51
N GLY A 13 -10.37 2.58 11.76
CA GLY A 13 -9.37 1.56 12.02
C GLY A 13 -8.36 1.43 10.88
N ILE A 14 -8.83 1.31 9.63
CA ILE A 14 -7.99 1.20 8.43
C ILE A 14 -7.09 2.44 8.26
N VAL A 15 -7.64 3.65 8.41
CA VAL A 15 -6.88 4.91 8.28
C VAL A 15 -5.84 5.04 9.40
N GLY A 16 -6.19 4.69 10.64
CA GLY A 16 -5.24 4.66 11.77
C GLY A 16 -4.11 3.65 11.55
N MET A 17 -4.46 2.45 11.07
CA MET A 17 -3.52 1.37 10.73
C MET A 17 -2.52 1.81 9.67
N GLN A 18 -2.99 2.43 8.56
CA GLN A 18 -2.12 3.00 7.51
C GLN A 18 -1.16 4.07 8.06
N ASN A 19 -1.65 5.00 8.88
CA ASN A 19 -0.88 6.15 9.35
C ASN A 19 0.18 5.77 10.41
N LEU A 20 -0.10 4.76 11.23
CA LEU A 20 0.91 4.11 12.09
C LEU A 20 2.00 3.41 11.27
N LEU A 21 1.61 2.64 10.25
CA LEU A 21 2.53 1.89 9.41
C LEU A 21 3.42 2.79 8.53
N GLY A 22 2.91 3.93 8.06
CA GLY A 22 3.72 4.93 7.33
C GLY A 22 4.89 5.50 8.15
N ARG A 23 4.85 5.39 9.49
CA ARG A 23 5.94 5.81 10.39
C ARG A 23 6.91 4.68 10.74
N LEU A 24 6.54 3.43 10.51
CA LEU A 24 7.34 2.27 10.89
C LEU A 24 8.35 1.91 9.78
N ASN A 25 9.64 1.95 10.11
CA ASN A 25 10.81 1.89 9.21
C ASN A 25 10.95 0.57 8.38
N HIS A 26 10.00 -0.36 8.50
CA HIS A 26 10.06 -1.70 7.91
C HIS A 26 9.56 -1.78 6.47
N ALA A 27 10.29 -2.51 5.63
CA ALA A 27 9.97 -2.69 4.21
C ALA A 27 8.57 -3.29 3.98
N TYR A 28 8.17 -4.24 4.82
CA TYR A 28 6.90 -4.98 4.78
C TYR A 28 5.66 -4.08 4.70
N TRP A 29 5.73 -2.84 5.21
CA TRP A 29 4.63 -1.88 5.21
C TRP A 29 4.18 -1.40 3.82
N GLY A 30 5.01 -1.54 2.79
CA GLY A 30 4.56 -1.34 1.41
C GLY A 30 4.09 -2.61 0.70
N ALA A 31 4.56 -3.79 1.13
CA ALA A 31 4.09 -5.08 0.60
C ALA A 31 2.64 -5.40 1.00
N ILE A 32 2.13 -4.77 2.07
CA ILE A 32 0.73 -4.93 2.48
C ILE A 32 -0.26 -4.22 1.54
N PHE A 33 0.17 -3.18 0.81
CA PHE A 33 -0.72 -2.44 -0.12
C PHE A 33 -1.18 -3.31 -1.31
N PRO A 34 -0.29 -4.03 -2.03
CA PRO A 34 -0.69 -5.04 -3.01
C PRO A 34 -1.64 -6.11 -2.45
N ALA A 35 -1.43 -6.56 -1.20
CA ALA A 35 -2.29 -7.56 -0.57
C ALA A 35 -3.70 -7.01 -0.25
N ILE A 36 -3.81 -5.78 0.25
CA ILE A 36 -5.09 -5.08 0.46
C ILE A 36 -5.81 -4.84 -0.87
N PHE A 37 -5.08 -4.45 -1.93
CA PHE A 37 -5.62 -4.26 -3.27
C PHE A 37 -6.19 -5.57 -3.87
N LEU A 38 -5.47 -6.68 -3.72
CA LEU A 38 -5.98 -8.03 -4.06
C LEU A 38 -7.23 -8.39 -3.26
N GLY A 39 -7.25 -8.13 -1.95
CA GLY A 39 -8.42 -8.35 -1.10
C GLY A 39 -9.64 -7.54 -1.53
N TYR A 40 -9.45 -6.27 -1.91
CA TYR A 40 -10.50 -5.42 -2.45
C TYR A 40 -11.05 -5.93 -3.80
N LEU A 41 -10.16 -6.38 -4.71
CA LEU A 41 -10.58 -7.00 -5.97
C LEU A 41 -11.38 -8.29 -5.75
N ALA A 42 -10.91 -9.18 -4.89
CA ALA A 42 -11.63 -10.42 -4.55
C ALA A 42 -13.00 -10.12 -3.90
N TYR A 43 -13.07 -9.14 -2.99
CA TYR A 43 -14.33 -8.70 -2.37
C TYR A 43 -15.29 -8.11 -3.41
N GLY A 44 -14.83 -7.20 -4.26
CA GLY A 44 -15.68 -6.54 -5.26
C GLY A 44 -16.19 -7.50 -6.35
N TYR A 45 -15.41 -8.53 -6.68
CA TYR A 45 -15.87 -9.63 -7.55
C TYR A 45 -16.94 -10.48 -6.85
N THR A 46 -16.65 -11.01 -5.65
CA THR A 46 -17.55 -11.94 -4.93
C THR A 46 -18.83 -11.29 -4.40
N SER A 47 -18.81 -10.00 -4.04
CA SER A 47 -20.01 -9.23 -3.69
C SER A 47 -20.81 -8.74 -4.90
N GLY A 48 -20.27 -8.89 -6.11
CA GLY A 48 -20.87 -8.35 -7.33
C GLY A 48 -20.85 -6.82 -7.41
N LEU A 49 -19.91 -6.16 -6.72
CA LEU A 49 -19.64 -4.72 -6.83
C LEU A 49 -19.21 -4.33 -8.26
N PHE A 50 -18.57 -5.24 -8.98
CA PHE A 50 -18.09 -5.04 -10.35
C PHE A 50 -19.01 -5.62 -11.44
N LYS A 51 -20.32 -5.80 -11.16
CA LYS A 51 -21.29 -6.44 -12.09
C LYS A 51 -21.38 -5.80 -13.49
N GLU A 52 -21.01 -4.53 -13.64
CA GLU A 52 -21.01 -3.81 -14.92
C GLU A 52 -19.66 -3.91 -15.67
N GLY A 53 -18.61 -4.40 -15.01
CA GLY A 53 -17.28 -4.57 -15.59
C GLY A 53 -17.06 -5.97 -16.14
N SER A 54 -16.45 -6.08 -17.33
CA SER A 54 -16.06 -7.39 -17.87
C SER A 54 -14.95 -8.04 -17.03
N GLU A 55 -14.97 -9.36 -16.89
CA GLU A 55 -13.95 -10.13 -16.16
C GLU A 55 -12.53 -9.83 -16.66
N PHE A 56 -12.38 -9.66 -17.97
CA PHE A 56 -11.13 -9.22 -18.61
C PHE A 56 -10.62 -7.89 -18.05
N THR A 57 -11.51 -6.90 -17.86
CA THR A 57 -11.17 -5.61 -17.25
C THR A 57 -10.70 -5.77 -15.81
N ILE A 58 -11.38 -6.62 -15.03
CA ILE A 58 -11.04 -6.90 -13.62
C ILE A 58 -9.64 -7.53 -13.52
N VAL A 59 -9.31 -8.50 -14.39
CA VAL A 59 -7.98 -9.12 -14.47
C VAL A 59 -6.90 -8.10 -14.88
N LEU A 60 -7.18 -7.26 -15.87
CA LEU A 60 -6.23 -6.26 -16.38
C LEU A 60 -5.94 -5.18 -15.33
N VAL A 61 -6.96 -4.70 -14.61
CA VAL A 61 -6.83 -3.81 -13.45
C VAL A 61 -6.07 -4.47 -12.30
N GLY A 62 -6.30 -5.77 -12.05
CA GLY A 62 -5.54 -6.54 -11.06
C GLY A 62 -4.04 -6.60 -11.36
N ILE A 63 -3.67 -7.05 -12.56
CA ILE A 63 -2.27 -7.16 -12.97
C ILE A 63 -1.60 -5.77 -13.01
N GLY A 64 -2.24 -4.79 -13.64
CA GLY A 64 -1.72 -3.43 -13.76
C GLY A 64 -1.56 -2.73 -12.40
N GLY A 65 -2.55 -2.83 -11.52
CA GLY A 65 -2.51 -2.24 -10.19
C GLY A 65 -1.42 -2.85 -9.30
N ILE A 66 -1.27 -4.17 -9.31
CA ILE A 66 -0.18 -4.86 -8.58
C ILE A 66 1.19 -4.45 -9.11
N ALA A 67 1.36 -4.36 -10.43
CA ALA A 67 2.61 -3.92 -11.05
C ALA A 67 2.98 -2.48 -10.65
N ILE A 68 2.03 -1.54 -10.75
CA ILE A 68 2.23 -0.12 -10.38
C ILE A 68 2.54 0.03 -8.89
N LEU A 69 1.77 -0.62 -8.00
CA LEU A 69 2.00 -0.58 -6.55
C LEU A 69 3.39 -1.15 -6.18
N SER A 70 3.80 -2.24 -6.82
CA SER A 70 5.11 -2.88 -6.59
C SER A 70 6.26 -2.00 -7.09
N LEU A 71 6.09 -1.34 -8.24
CA LEU A 71 7.08 -0.43 -8.81
C LEU A 71 7.27 0.81 -7.92
N ALA A 72 6.18 1.49 -7.57
CA ALA A 72 6.19 2.68 -6.73
C ALA A 72 6.81 2.41 -5.34
N TRP A 73 6.53 1.25 -4.74
CA TRP A 73 7.20 0.83 -3.50
C TRP A 73 8.70 0.57 -3.69
N SER A 74 9.09 -0.10 -4.77
CA SER A 74 10.51 -0.35 -5.10
C SER A 74 11.29 0.97 -5.24
N GLU A 75 10.73 1.96 -5.93
CA GLU A 75 11.31 3.29 -6.07
C GLU A 75 11.38 4.06 -4.74
N GLY A 76 10.31 4.05 -3.94
CA GLY A 76 10.32 4.63 -2.59
C GLY A 76 11.40 4.01 -1.69
N ARG A 77 11.61 2.69 -1.76
CA ARG A 77 12.70 1.99 -1.05
C ARG A 77 14.08 2.34 -1.59
N ARG A 78 14.24 2.56 -2.91
CA ARG A 78 15.50 3.05 -3.51
C ARG A 78 15.82 4.47 -3.05
N ALA A 79 14.85 5.39 -3.09
CA ALA A 79 15.01 6.77 -2.63
C ALA A 79 15.40 6.85 -1.15
N MET A 80 14.75 6.06 -0.28
CA MET A 80 15.09 6.00 1.15
C MET A 80 16.49 5.41 1.40
N LYS A 81 16.93 4.40 0.63
CA LYS A 81 18.32 3.91 0.69
C LYS A 81 19.32 4.99 0.26
N ALA A 82 19.02 5.74 -0.81
CA ALA A 82 19.89 6.80 -1.33
C ALA A 82 20.04 7.97 -0.34
N LYS A 83 18.96 8.37 0.35
CA LYS A 83 19.04 9.35 1.46
C LYS A 83 19.96 8.86 2.59
N ARG A 84 19.73 7.64 3.10
CA ARG A 84 20.56 7.07 4.18
C ARG A 84 22.04 6.95 3.80
N LYS A 85 22.37 6.67 2.53
CA LYS A 85 23.77 6.68 2.06
C LYS A 85 24.37 8.09 2.12
N LYS A 86 23.65 9.11 1.64
CA LYS A 86 24.11 10.52 1.70
C LYS A 86 24.19 11.10 3.12
N GLU A 87 23.37 10.59 4.04
CA GLU A 87 23.45 10.94 5.46
C GLU A 87 24.71 10.32 6.10
N MET A 88 25.04 9.08 5.75
CA MET A 88 26.25 8.37 6.20
C MET A 88 27.54 9.02 5.64
N GLU A 89 27.59 9.28 4.33
CA GLU A 89 28.68 9.99 3.65
C GLU A 89 28.95 11.38 4.27
N ARG A 90 27.90 12.04 4.80
CA ARG A 90 28.05 13.34 5.49
C ARG A 90 28.58 13.22 6.91
N MET A 91 28.36 12.10 7.59
CA MET A 91 28.93 11.85 8.93
C MET A 91 30.42 11.49 8.80
N GLU A 92 30.77 10.65 7.83
CA GLU A 92 32.18 10.32 7.51
C GLU A 92 33.00 11.57 7.14
N LEU A 93 32.40 12.56 6.49
CA LEU A 93 33.01 13.86 6.16
C LEU A 93 32.95 14.91 7.30
N LEU A 94 32.43 14.55 8.48
CA LEU A 94 32.37 15.40 9.68
C LEU A 94 33.20 14.85 10.85
N ASP A 95 33.59 13.58 10.80
CA ASP A 95 34.56 12.93 11.70
C ASP A 95 36.03 13.06 11.20
N LEU A 96 36.26 13.73 10.06
CA LEU A 96 37.56 13.96 9.39
C LEU A 96 38.04 15.42 9.51
#